data_AF-A0A0Q4QMB0-F1
#
_entry.id   AF-A0A0Q4QMB0-F1
#
_cell.length_a   1.000
_cell.length_b   1.000
_cell.length_c   1.000
_cell.angle_alpha   90.00
_cell.angle_beta   90.00
_cell.angle_gamma   90.00
#
_symmetry.space_group_name_H-M   'P 1'
#
loop_
_entity.id
_entity.type
_entity.pdbx_description
1 polymer ?
#
loop_
_entity_poly.entity_id
_entity_poly.type
_entity_poly.pdbx_seq_one_letter_code
_entity_poly.pdbx_strand_id
1 'polypeptide(L)'
;MRIWIAHEGETLRTIAYKNDVQTENLISLNSHIANPDQNITGKPVYLPYSPATKTPKYHSPSCPPPLTPPIYLNHWLPLTSLEQMADIEYDVLIVGTGAGGGTVIWRLCEQRQKSNKRIGVIEAETFCCRRMRPIFPL
;
A
#
# COMPACT_ATOMS: atom_id res chain seq x y z
N MET A 1 -3.81 -38.23 -2.78
CA MET A 1 -3.96 -37.64 -1.43
C MET A 1 -2.58 -37.60 -0.78
N ARG A 2 -2.17 -36.47 -0.19
CA ARG A 2 -0.85 -36.33 0.46
C ARG A 2 -1.07 -36.14 1.96
N ILE A 3 -0.25 -36.81 2.78
CA ILE A 3 -0.29 -36.67 4.24
C ILE A 3 0.91 -35.81 4.66
N TRP A 4 0.65 -34.80 5.49
CA TRP A 4 1.66 -33.95 6.12
C TRP A 4 1.68 -34.24 7.62
N ILE A 5 2.85 -34.46 8.21
CA ILE A 5 3.01 -34.60 9.65
C ILE A 5 3.42 -33.24 10.20
N ALA A 6 2.56 -32.64 11.03
CA ALA A 6 2.80 -31.31 11.56
C ALA A 6 4.02 -31.29 12.49
N HIS A 7 4.90 -30.32 12.31
CA HIS A 7 6.07 -30.09 13.16
C HIS A 7 5.72 -29.18 14.36
N GLU A 8 6.69 -29.01 15.27
CA GLU A 8 6.52 -28.20 16.47
C GLU A 8 6.08 -26.77 16.14
N GLY A 9 4.97 -26.33 16.73
CA GLY A 9 4.42 -24.99 16.54
C GLY A 9 3.64 -24.79 15.24
N GLU A 10 3.45 -25.83 14.41
CA GLU A 10 2.61 -25.73 13.23
C GLU A 10 1.12 -25.77 13.57
N THR A 11 0.37 -24.88 12.91
CA THR A 11 -1.10 -24.85 12.89
C THR A 11 -1.63 -25.19 11.51
N LEU A 12 -2.91 -25.52 11.41
CA LEU A 12 -3.55 -25.83 10.12
C LEU A 12 -3.42 -24.67 9.13
N ARG A 13 -3.51 -23.41 9.62
CA ARG A 13 -3.31 -22.20 8.81
C ARG A 13 -1.87 -22.06 8.30
N THR A 14 -0.87 -22.35 9.13
CA THR A 14 0.54 -22.30 8.70
C THR A 14 0.86 -23.37 7.65
N ILE A 15 0.28 -24.58 7.79
CA ILE A 15 0.46 -25.67 6.84
C ILE A 15 -0.24 -25.36 5.51
N ALA A 16 -1.43 -24.77 5.56
CA ALA A 16 -2.16 -24.29 4.38
C ALA A 16 -1.33 -23.27 3.60
N TYR A 17 -0.77 -22.27 4.29
CA TYR A 17 0.13 -21.28 3.69
C TYR A 17 1.39 -21.93 3.07
N LYS A 18 2.06 -22.83 3.80
CA LYS A 18 3.27 -23.52 3.31
C LYS A 18 3.02 -24.38 2.06
N ASN A 19 1.83 -24.94 1.93
CA ASN A 19 1.47 -25.83 0.82
C ASN A 19 0.63 -25.14 -0.27
N ASP A 20 0.44 -23.82 -0.20
CA ASP A 20 -0.38 -23.02 -1.12
C ASP A 20 -1.83 -23.54 -1.29
N VAL A 21 -2.41 -24.04 -0.19
CA VAL A 21 -3.78 -24.55 -0.13
C VAL A 21 -4.68 -23.54 0.58
N GLN A 22 -5.92 -23.37 0.13
CA GLN A 22 -6.91 -22.56 0.85
C GLN A 22 -7.24 -23.22 2.21
N THR A 23 -7.31 -22.41 3.27
CA THR A 23 -7.54 -22.90 4.63
C THR A 23 -8.91 -23.57 4.75
N GLU A 24 -9.93 -23.05 4.06
CA GLU A 24 -11.32 -23.56 4.06
C GLU A 24 -11.40 -24.98 3.47
N ASN A 25 -10.69 -25.20 2.36
CA ASN A 25 -10.58 -26.51 1.74
C ASN A 25 -9.86 -27.50 2.67
N LEU A 26 -8.87 -27.01 3.41
CA LEU A 26 -8.10 -27.83 4.35
C LEU A 26 -8.89 -28.18 5.61
N ILE A 27 -9.69 -27.25 6.14
CA ILE A 27 -10.61 -27.50 7.26
C ILE A 27 -11.63 -28.57 6.89
N SER A 28 -12.18 -28.52 5.68
CA SER A 28 -13.18 -29.48 5.19
C SER A 28 -12.65 -30.92 5.12
N LEU A 29 -11.34 -31.08 4.87
CA LEU A 29 -10.67 -32.38 4.81
C LEU A 29 -10.17 -32.88 6.17
N ASN A 30 -10.05 -31.98 7.15
CA ASN A 30 -9.45 -32.27 8.45
C ASN A 30 -10.41 -31.91 9.59
N SER A 31 -11.64 -32.42 9.53
CA SER A 31 -12.69 -32.18 10.53
C SER A 31 -12.33 -32.68 11.94
N HIS A 32 -11.28 -33.49 12.09
CA HIS A 32 -10.71 -33.89 13.38
C HIS A 32 -9.92 -32.78 14.08
N ILE A 33 -9.65 -31.65 13.40
CA ILE A 33 -8.97 -30.49 13.95
C ILE A 33 -10.02 -29.41 14.24
N ALA A 34 -10.38 -29.28 15.52
CA ALA A 34 -11.44 -28.36 15.94
C ALA A 34 -11.10 -26.87 15.72
N ASN A 35 -9.82 -26.50 15.85
CA ASN A 35 -9.37 -25.12 15.72
C ASN A 35 -8.17 -25.02 14.75
N PRO A 36 -8.27 -24.25 13.66
CA PRO A 36 -7.21 -24.12 12.66
C PRO A 36 -5.94 -23.40 13.16
N ASP A 37 -6.04 -22.66 14.27
CA ASP A 37 -4.93 -21.93 14.89
C ASP A 37 -4.34 -22.65 16.11
N GLN A 38 -4.86 -23.84 16.44
CA GLN A 38 -4.28 -24.66 17.49
C GLN A 38 -2.98 -25.32 17.00
N ASN A 39 -2.02 -25.47 17.91
CA ASN A 39 -0.83 -26.27 17.64
C ASN A 39 -1.21 -27.74 17.43
N ILE A 40 -0.92 -28.27 16.24
CA ILE A 40 -1.25 -29.63 15.83
C ILE A 40 -0.01 -30.52 15.66
N THR A 41 1.09 -30.16 16.32
CA THR A 41 2.36 -30.93 16.34
C THR A 41 2.12 -32.45 16.44
N GLY A 42 2.74 -33.21 15.52
CA GLY A 42 2.67 -34.66 15.44
C GLY A 42 1.38 -35.22 14.84
N LYS A 43 0.36 -34.40 14.58
CA LYS A 43 -0.90 -34.87 13.98
C LYS A 43 -0.79 -34.97 12.45
N PRO A 44 -1.44 -35.97 11.83
CA PRO A 44 -1.55 -36.04 10.38
C PRO A 44 -2.54 -35.00 9.86
N VAL A 45 -2.14 -34.30 8.81
CA VAL A 45 -2.94 -33.35 8.04
C VAL A 45 -3.09 -33.87 6.62
N TYR A 46 -4.33 -34.05 6.18
CA TYR A 46 -4.69 -34.48 4.84
C TYR A 46 -4.70 -33.26 3.90
N LEU A 47 -3.79 -33.26 2.94
CA LEU A 47 -3.69 -32.24 1.90
C LEU A 47 -4.45 -32.70 0.64
N PRO A 48 -5.23 -31.81 -0.01
CA PRO A 48 -5.83 -32.10 -1.30
C PRO A 48 -4.76 -32.32 -2.35
N TYR A 49 -5.03 -33.20 -3.31
CA TYR A 49 -4.19 -33.32 -4.50
C TYR A 49 -4.50 -32.13 -5.42
N SER A 50 -3.64 -31.12 -5.45
CA SER A 50 -3.78 -29.99 -6.35
C SER A 50 -2.67 -30.03 -7.41
N PRO A 51 -2.98 -30.10 -8.71
CA PRO A 51 -2.01 -29.83 -9.75
C PRO A 51 -1.59 -28.36 -9.60
N ALA A 52 -0.32 -28.14 -9.26
CA ALA A 52 0.26 -26.87 -8.87
C ALA A 52 -0.15 -25.71 -9.81
N THR A 53 -1.16 -24.93 -9.39
CA THR A 53 -1.48 -23.66 -10.02
C THR A 53 -0.96 -22.59 -9.09
N LYS A 54 0.33 -22.28 -9.23
CA LYS A 54 1.00 -21.18 -8.50
C LYS A 54 0.37 -19.86 -8.93
N THR A 55 -0.74 -19.50 -8.32
CA THR A 55 -1.29 -18.14 -8.39
C THR A 55 -0.88 -17.47 -7.09
N PRO A 56 -0.05 -16.40 -7.13
CA PRO A 56 0.38 -15.73 -5.92
C PRO A 56 -0.84 -15.13 -5.23
N LYS A 57 -1.30 -15.77 -4.15
CA LYS A 57 -2.32 -15.20 -3.27
C LYS A 57 -1.66 -14.13 -2.42
N TYR A 58 -1.72 -12.90 -2.91
CA TYR A 58 -1.54 -11.73 -2.07
C TYR A 58 -2.63 -11.75 -0.98
N HIS A 59 -2.25 -12.12 0.24
CA HIS A 59 -2.99 -11.67 1.41
C HIS A 59 -2.72 -10.17 1.52
N SER A 60 -3.55 -9.36 0.88
CA SER A 60 -3.59 -7.92 1.14
C SER A 60 -3.90 -7.77 2.63
N PRO A 61 -3.05 -7.13 3.44
CA PRO A 61 -3.48 -6.71 4.76
C PRO A 61 -4.70 -5.81 4.56
N SER A 62 -5.85 -6.23 5.10
CA SER A 62 -7.07 -5.45 5.05
C SER A 62 -6.85 -4.25 5.97
N CYS A 63 -6.45 -3.13 5.39
CA CYS A 63 -6.48 -1.86 6.09
C CYS A 63 -7.94 -1.58 6.44
N PRO A 64 -8.27 -1.32 7.72
CA PRO A 64 -9.60 -0.85 8.07
C PRO A 64 -9.88 0.43 7.27
N PRO A 65 -11.09 0.57 6.69
CA PRO A 65 -11.43 1.80 5.98
C PRO A 65 -11.27 2.98 6.95
N PRO A 66 -10.63 4.08 6.53
CA PRO A 66 -10.45 5.23 7.40
C PRO A 66 -11.82 5.71 7.91
N LEU A 67 -11.93 5.93 9.23
CA LEU A 67 -13.16 6.34 9.94
C LEU A 67 -13.70 7.72 9.50
N THR A 68 -12.95 8.41 8.65
CA THR A 68 -13.32 9.66 8.00
C THR A 68 -13.08 9.47 6.51
N PRO A 69 -14.02 9.90 5.63
CA PRO A 69 -13.70 9.99 4.22
C PRO A 69 -12.43 10.83 4.10
N PRO A 70 -11.36 10.35 3.44
CA PRO A 70 -10.22 11.20 3.18
C PRO A 70 -10.77 12.44 2.48
N ILE A 71 -10.41 13.63 2.99
CA ILE A 71 -10.63 14.84 2.23
C ILE A 71 -9.83 14.63 0.95
N TYR A 72 -10.53 14.26 -0.12
CA TYR A 72 -9.96 14.21 -1.45
C TYR A 72 -9.65 15.66 -1.80
N LEU A 73 -8.44 16.12 -1.45
CA LEU A 73 -7.84 17.22 -2.17
C LEU A 73 -7.73 16.70 -3.60
N ASN A 74 -8.73 17.06 -4.43
CA ASN A 74 -8.75 16.74 -5.85
C ASN A 74 -7.42 17.14 -6.53
N HIS A 75 -6.67 18.06 -5.91
CA HIS A 75 -5.28 18.33 -6.21
C HIS A 75 -4.49 18.51 -4.91
N TRP A 76 -3.51 17.63 -4.65
CA TRP A 76 -2.57 17.77 -3.50
C TRP A 76 -1.67 19.01 -3.61
N LEU A 77 -1.69 19.65 -4.79
CA LEU A 77 -1.03 20.90 -5.13
C LEU A 77 -2.07 22.00 -5.36
N PRO A 78 -1.93 23.18 -4.72
CA PRO A 78 -2.76 24.33 -5.02
C PRO A 78 -2.57 24.77 -6.47
N LEU A 79 -3.65 24.78 -7.23
CA LEU A 79 -3.63 25.28 -8.60
C LEU A 79 -3.70 26.81 -8.59
N THR A 80 -3.00 27.44 -9.53
CA THR A 80 -2.95 28.91 -9.69
C THR A 80 -2.92 29.20 -11.18
N SER A 81 -3.62 30.23 -11.66
CA SER A 81 -3.60 30.54 -13.09
C SER A 81 -2.19 30.95 -13.53
N LEU A 82 -1.88 30.76 -14.81
CA LEU A 82 -0.58 31.15 -15.36
C LEU A 82 -0.32 32.66 -15.21
N GLU A 83 -1.36 33.48 -15.35
CA GLU A 83 -1.31 34.93 -15.15
C GLU A 83 -0.89 35.28 -13.71
N GLN A 84 -1.54 34.67 -12.71
CA GLN A 84 -1.20 34.87 -11.31
C GLN A 84 0.21 34.35 -10.98
N MET A 85 0.65 33.30 -11.65
CA MET A 85 2.00 32.75 -11.52
C MET A 85 3.05 33.67 -12.14
N ALA A 86 2.74 34.36 -13.24
CA ALA A 86 3.66 35.31 -13.89
C ALA A 86 4.00 36.51 -12.99
N ASP A 87 3.07 36.90 -12.11
CA ASP A 87 3.25 38.00 -11.16
C ASP A 87 4.02 37.59 -9.88
N ILE A 88 4.39 36.31 -9.74
CA ILE A 88 5.08 35.78 -8.55
C ILE A 88 6.54 35.49 -8.88
N GLU A 89 7.44 36.02 -8.07
CA GLU A 89 8.85 35.66 -8.11
C GLU A 89 9.10 34.31 -7.39
N TYR A 90 9.73 33.38 -8.10
CA TYR A 90 10.09 32.05 -7.61
C TYR A 90 11.60 31.89 -7.50
N ASP A 91 12.05 31.20 -6.45
CA ASP A 91 13.45 30.80 -6.31
C ASP A 91 13.79 29.61 -7.22
N VAL A 92 12.78 28.76 -7.48
CA VAL A 92 12.90 27.58 -8.35
C VAL A 92 11.62 27.41 -9.15
N LEU A 93 11.77 27.23 -10.46
CA LEU A 93 10.67 26.93 -11.38
C LEU A 93 10.90 25.57 -12.03
N ILE A 94 9.95 24.65 -11.86
CA ILE A 94 9.98 23.30 -12.44
C ILE A 94 9.00 23.26 -13.60
N VAL A 95 9.45 22.83 -14.79
CA VAL A 95 8.61 22.74 -16.00
C VAL A 95 8.61 21.29 -16.49
N GLY A 96 7.41 20.70 -16.57
CA GLY A 96 7.20 19.32 -17.02
C GLY A 96 7.58 18.30 -15.96
N THR A 97 6.59 17.81 -15.20
CA THR A 97 6.82 16.81 -14.15
C THR A 97 6.86 15.38 -14.68
N GLY A 98 6.22 15.12 -15.82
CA GLY A 98 6.22 13.80 -16.46
C GLY A 98 5.74 12.68 -15.52
N ALA A 99 5.90 11.44 -15.96
CA ALA A 99 5.55 10.29 -15.14
C ALA A 99 6.46 10.21 -13.90
N GLY A 100 5.91 10.47 -12.72
CA GLY A 100 6.60 10.34 -11.44
C GLY A 100 7.23 11.61 -10.86
N GLY A 101 7.19 12.75 -11.57
CA GLY A 101 7.71 14.02 -11.04
C GLY A 101 6.96 14.54 -9.82
N GLY A 102 5.66 14.23 -9.70
CA GLY A 102 4.87 14.54 -8.52
C GLY A 102 5.46 13.96 -7.22
N THR A 103 6.00 12.73 -7.27
CA THR A 103 6.67 12.10 -6.13
C THR A 103 7.96 12.82 -5.76
N VAL A 104 8.73 13.26 -6.76
CA VAL A 104 9.98 14.00 -6.53
C VAL A 104 9.69 15.37 -5.92
N ILE A 105 8.68 16.08 -6.42
CA ILE A 105 8.23 17.36 -5.86
C ILE A 105 7.73 17.18 -4.42
N TRP A 106 7.00 16.10 -4.14
CA TRP A 106 6.57 15.78 -2.79
C TRP A 106 7.76 15.67 -1.84
N ARG A 107 8.76 14.86 -2.20
CA ARG A 107 9.99 14.69 -1.40
C ARG A 107 10.78 15.97 -1.26
N LEU A 108 10.86 16.76 -2.33
CA LEU A 108 11.50 18.08 -2.31
C LEU A 108 10.78 19.01 -1.32
N CYS A 109 9.44 19.02 -1.33
CA CYS A 109 8.64 19.80 -0.41
C CYS A 109 8.85 19.39 1.06
N GLU A 110 8.91 18.09 1.35
CA GLU A 110 9.20 17.58 2.70
C GLU A 110 10.57 18.02 3.19
N GLN A 111 11.62 17.82 2.38
CA GLN A 111 12.99 18.16 2.76
C GLN A 111 13.20 19.68 2.94
N ARG A 112 12.47 20.49 2.17
CA ARG A 112 12.64 21.94 2.12
C ARG A 112 11.59 22.71 2.91
N GLN A 113 10.74 22.03 3.69
CA GLN A 113 9.66 22.66 4.47
C GLN A 113 10.15 23.76 5.45
N LYS A 114 11.42 23.70 5.88
CA LYS A 114 12.06 24.71 6.75
C LYS A 114 12.70 25.88 5.98
N SER A 115 12.72 25.82 4.65
CA SER A 115 13.27 26.88 3.81
C SER A 115 12.16 27.84 3.38
N ASN A 116 12.43 29.15 3.41
CA ASN A 116 11.51 30.19 2.94
C ASN A 116 11.53 30.31 1.40
N LYS A 117 11.74 29.20 0.68
CA LYS A 117 11.86 29.19 -0.78
C LYS A 117 10.50 29.04 -1.44
N ARG A 118 10.29 29.78 -2.53
CA ARG A 118 9.10 29.70 -3.39
C ARG A 118 9.41 28.79 -4.57
N ILE A 119 8.62 27.73 -4.72
CA ILE A 119 8.78 26.77 -5.81
C ILE A 119 7.51 26.78 -6.68
N GLY A 120 7.67 27.06 -7.96
CA GLY A 120 6.61 27.01 -8.97
C GLY A 120 6.72 25.72 -9.79
N VAL A 121 5.58 25.16 -10.19
CA VAL A 121 5.53 23.94 -11.02
C VAL A 121 4.55 24.17 -12.17
N ILE A 122 5.03 24.03 -13.40
CA ILE A 122 4.24 24.13 -14.63
C ILE A 122 4.19 22.75 -15.28
N GLU A 123 3.00 22.19 -15.42
CA GLU A 123 2.75 20.95 -16.17
C GLU A 123 1.91 21.27 -17.41
N ALA A 124 2.15 20.55 -18.51
CA ALA A 124 1.24 20.62 -19.65
C ALA A 124 -0.12 20.17 -19.14
N GLU A 125 -1.17 20.96 -19.33
CA GLU A 125 -2.54 20.74 -18.84
C GLU A 125 -2.87 21.07 -17.38
N THR A 126 -1.93 21.47 -16.51
CA THR A 126 -2.23 21.93 -15.14
C THR A 126 -1.14 22.85 -14.55
N PHE A 127 -1.53 24.01 -13.99
CA PHE A 127 -0.62 25.02 -13.43
C PHE A 127 -0.66 25.03 -11.89
N CYS A 128 0.49 24.92 -11.22
CA CYS A 128 0.59 24.88 -9.76
C CYS A 128 1.61 25.87 -9.20
N CYS A 129 1.18 26.69 -8.22
CA CYS A 129 2.07 27.52 -7.41
C CYS A 129 1.96 27.12 -5.93
N ARG A 130 3.10 26.85 -5.27
CA ARG A 130 3.12 26.72 -3.81
C ARG A 130 4.13 27.67 -3.17
N ARG A 131 3.62 28.55 -2.30
CA ARG A 131 4.41 29.15 -1.23
C ARG A 131 4.60 28.08 -0.16
N MET A 132 5.83 27.73 0.21
CA MET A 132 6.09 26.83 1.33
C MET A 132 5.58 27.47 2.62
N ARG A 133 4.34 27.13 2.99
CA ARG A 133 3.85 27.23 4.36
C ARG A 133 3.53 25.81 4.85
N PRO A 134 3.78 25.53 6.15
CA PRO A 134 3.54 24.21 6.70
C PRO A 134 2.07 23.83 6.49
N ILE A 135 1.85 22.64 5.89
CA ILE A 135 0.51 22.06 5.67
C ILE A 135 -0.01 21.31 6.92
N PHE A 136 0.70 21.40 8.04
CA PHE A 136 0.18 20.90 9.31
C PHE A 136 -0.24 22.08 10.18
N PRO A 137 -1.51 22.17 10.62
CA PRO A 137 -1.81 22.96 11.80
C PRO A 137 -1.12 22.27 12.98
N LEU A 138 -0.45 23.07 13.82
CA LEU A 138 -0.12 22.66 15.19
C LEU A 138 -1.42 22.42 15.97
#